data_AF-T0I0K5-F1
#
_entry.id   AF-T0I0K5-F1
#
_cell.length_a   1.000
_cell.length_b   1.000
_cell.length_c   1.000
_cell.angle_alpha   90.00
_cell.angle_beta   90.00
_cell.angle_gamma   90.00
#
_symmetry.space_group_name_H-M   'P 1'
#
loop_
_entity.id
_entity.type
_entity.pdbx_description
1 polymer ?
#
loop_
_entity_poly.entity_id
_entity_poly.type
_entity_poly.pdbx_seq_one_letter_code
_entity_poly.pdbx_strand_id
1 'polypeptide(L)'
;MLSVAAAAADATASGSALPGSSAALVGRSFILRMPFGCRGEMTDDAKSWAGWVFNPKSRALRLSARTTDLAEADWVTPLAGEMKFDAVEGFWIQRPWTRADQCVRGEKLMSDAMPTPGDQRLAIAQFFSPESPRNLRRGDRPYASTIKLEEGEMPSPEGYQIQLEGRITGFPDGQPVHCIQQDSTLMPRCVIAAEFERVAFIAPGKEEPLVEWR
;
A
#
# COMPACT_ATOMS: atom_id res chain seq x y z
N MET A 1 5.82 -10.38 -6.64
CA MET A 1 5.38 -8.98 -6.79
C MET A 1 6.53 -8.00 -6.61
N LEU A 2 7.08 -7.79 -5.40
CA LEU A 2 8.18 -6.80 -5.20
C LEU A 2 9.40 -7.02 -6.10
N SER A 3 9.80 -8.27 -6.35
CA SER A 3 10.90 -8.59 -7.26
C SER A 3 10.59 -8.22 -8.72
N VAL A 4 9.34 -8.33 -9.15
CA VAL A 4 8.91 -7.92 -10.50
C VAL A 4 8.89 -6.40 -10.60
N ALA A 5 8.45 -5.70 -9.55
CA ALA A 5 8.56 -4.24 -9.50
C ALA A 5 10.01 -3.75 -9.54
N ALA A 6 10.92 -4.43 -8.84
CA ALA A 6 12.35 -4.10 -8.90
C ALA A 6 12.95 -4.34 -10.30
N ALA A 7 12.61 -5.47 -10.94
CA ALA A 7 13.03 -5.76 -12.32
C ALA A 7 12.43 -4.75 -13.32
N ALA A 8 11.19 -4.31 -13.10
CA ALA A 8 10.55 -3.28 -13.91
C ALA A 8 11.26 -1.94 -13.79
N ALA A 9 11.59 -1.52 -12.56
CA ALA A 9 12.36 -0.32 -12.33
C ALA A 9 13.73 -0.38 -13.00
N ASP A 10 14.45 -1.50 -12.88
CA ASP A 10 15.75 -1.70 -13.51
C ASP A 10 15.67 -1.65 -15.05
N ALA A 11 14.67 -2.32 -15.63
CA ALA A 11 14.44 -2.29 -17.08
C ALA A 11 14.16 -0.86 -17.56
N THR A 12 13.28 -0.11 -16.88
CA THR A 12 13.01 1.29 -17.21
C THR A 12 14.25 2.16 -17.08
N ALA A 13 15.03 1.99 -16.01
CA ALA A 13 16.25 2.78 -15.77
C ALA A 13 17.36 2.50 -16.79
N SER A 14 17.43 1.28 -17.30
CA SER A 14 18.42 0.86 -18.29
C SER A 14 17.93 1.00 -19.74
N GLY A 15 16.69 1.43 -19.97
CA GLY A 15 16.08 1.49 -21.30
C GLY A 15 15.82 0.11 -21.93
N SER A 16 15.77 -0.95 -21.11
CA SER A 16 15.52 -2.32 -21.53
C SER A 16 14.03 -2.65 -21.52
N ALA A 17 13.63 -3.66 -22.29
CA ALA A 17 12.28 -4.19 -22.24
C ALA A 17 12.01 -4.91 -20.90
N LEU A 18 10.77 -4.83 -20.42
CA LEU A 18 10.31 -5.61 -19.28
C LEU A 18 10.46 -7.11 -19.55
N PRO A 19 10.93 -7.92 -18.57
CA PRO A 19 10.98 -9.37 -18.74
C PRO A 19 9.59 -9.95 -19.03
N GLY A 20 9.45 -10.73 -20.10
CA GLY A 20 8.18 -11.37 -20.45
C GLY A 20 7.61 -12.27 -19.35
N SER A 21 8.47 -12.81 -18.46
CA SER A 21 8.08 -13.56 -17.27
C SER A 21 7.23 -12.76 -16.27
N SER A 22 7.26 -11.43 -16.34
CA SER A 22 6.44 -10.56 -15.49
C SER A 22 4.94 -10.74 -15.76
N ALA A 23 4.55 -10.95 -17.03
CA ALA A 23 3.16 -11.20 -17.42
C ALA A 23 2.55 -12.43 -16.74
N ALA A 24 3.37 -13.41 -16.35
CA ALA A 24 2.91 -14.61 -15.63
C ALA A 24 2.41 -14.32 -14.19
N LEU A 25 2.60 -13.10 -13.67
CA LEU A 25 1.99 -12.68 -12.40
C LEU A 25 0.53 -12.24 -12.56
N VAL A 26 0.08 -11.87 -13.75
CA VAL A 26 -1.32 -11.45 -13.95
C VAL A 26 -2.25 -12.61 -13.57
N GLY A 27 -3.29 -12.30 -12.80
CA GLY A 27 -4.25 -13.26 -12.25
C GLY A 27 -3.78 -13.99 -10.99
N ARG A 28 -2.52 -13.83 -10.57
CA ARG A 28 -2.03 -14.46 -9.33
C ARG A 28 -2.50 -13.72 -8.10
N SER A 29 -2.87 -14.49 -7.07
CA SER A 29 -3.14 -13.94 -5.75
C SER A 29 -1.88 -13.42 -5.07
N PHE A 30 -2.03 -12.39 -4.24
CA PHE A 30 -0.96 -11.86 -3.40
C PHE A 30 -1.45 -11.63 -1.97
N ILE A 31 -0.48 -11.61 -1.05
CA ILE A 31 -0.63 -11.10 0.31
C ILE A 31 0.53 -10.13 0.52
N LEU A 32 0.23 -8.90 0.91
CA LEU A 32 1.21 -7.88 1.26
C LEU A 32 0.92 -7.36 2.67
N ARG A 33 1.91 -7.43 3.56
CA ARG A 33 1.85 -6.85 4.90
C ARG A 33 2.77 -5.64 4.99
N MET A 34 2.23 -4.51 5.43
CA MET A 34 2.99 -3.29 5.66
C MET A 34 2.87 -2.89 7.14
N PRO A 35 3.98 -2.82 7.89
CA PRO A 35 3.93 -2.38 9.27
C PRO A 35 3.70 -0.87 9.37
N PHE A 36 2.98 -0.46 10.41
CA PHE A 36 2.77 0.93 10.80
C PHE A 36 2.73 1.09 12.32
N GLY A 37 2.79 2.33 12.80
CA GLY A 37 2.78 2.64 14.23
C GLY A 37 4.10 2.26 14.91
N CYS A 38 5.18 2.18 14.13
CA CYS A 38 6.48 1.74 14.62
C CYS A 38 7.07 2.70 15.66
N ARG A 39 6.66 3.97 15.65
CA ARG A 39 7.07 4.98 16.64
C ARG A 39 6.09 5.14 17.79
N GLY A 40 5.15 4.20 17.93
CA GLY A 40 4.09 4.26 18.93
C GLY A 40 2.86 5.01 18.44
N GLU A 41 2.17 5.65 19.38
CA GLU A 41 0.89 6.31 19.14
C GLU A 41 1.01 7.44 18.11
N MET A 42 0.03 7.52 17.22
CA MET A 42 -0.01 8.52 16.18
C MET A 42 -0.34 9.90 16.74
N THR A 43 0.49 10.88 16.41
CA THR A 43 0.35 12.26 16.90
C THR A 43 -0.45 13.17 15.96
N ASP A 44 -0.53 12.83 14.68
CA ASP A 44 -1.22 13.62 13.64
C ASP A 44 -1.83 12.68 12.58
N ASP A 45 -3.13 12.41 12.69
CA ASP A 45 -3.89 11.54 11.76
C ASP A 45 -3.97 12.10 10.34
N ALA A 46 -3.91 13.42 10.18
CA ALA A 46 -4.03 14.04 8.87
C ALA A 46 -2.76 13.89 8.03
N LYS A 47 -1.60 13.76 8.68
CA LYS A 47 -0.29 13.63 8.01
C LYS A 47 0.24 12.20 7.93
N SER A 48 -0.43 11.26 8.57
CA SER A 48 0.02 9.87 8.63
C SER A 48 -0.72 9.01 7.61
N TRP A 49 0.01 8.11 6.94
CA TRP A 49 -0.60 7.16 6.01
C TRP A 49 -1.33 6.05 6.77
N ALA A 50 -0.84 5.69 7.96
CA ALA A 50 -1.49 4.77 8.89
C ALA A 50 -1.03 5.05 10.33
N GLY A 51 -1.79 4.59 11.33
CA GLY A 51 -1.45 4.81 12.72
C GLY A 51 -2.50 4.27 13.69
N TRP A 52 -2.23 4.49 14.98
CA TRP A 52 -3.15 4.10 16.04
C TRP A 52 -3.21 5.15 17.14
N VAL A 53 -4.35 5.22 17.83
CA VAL A 53 -4.61 6.09 18.99
C VAL A 53 -5.30 5.27 20.07
N PHE A 54 -4.93 5.46 21.34
CA PHE A 54 -5.47 4.69 22.46
C PHE A 54 -6.04 5.59 23.57
N ASN A 55 -7.29 5.34 23.95
CA ASN A 55 -7.90 6.00 25.10
C ASN A 55 -7.82 5.09 26.34
N PRO A 56 -7.02 5.40 27.37
CA PRO A 56 -6.86 4.54 28.53
C PRO A 56 -8.12 4.45 29.41
N LYS A 57 -9.02 5.45 29.37
CA LYS A 57 -10.25 5.45 30.19
C LYS A 57 -11.29 4.48 29.63
N SER A 58 -11.52 4.50 28.32
CA SER A 58 -12.48 3.62 27.65
C SER A 58 -11.85 2.31 27.15
N ARG A 59 -10.52 2.21 27.20
CA ARG A 59 -9.72 1.13 26.61
C ARG A 59 -9.94 0.98 25.10
N ALA A 60 -10.31 2.08 24.43
CA ALA A 60 -10.57 2.10 23.00
C ALA A 60 -9.26 2.31 22.23
N LEU A 61 -8.90 1.32 21.41
CA LEU A 61 -7.81 1.40 20.43
C LEU A 61 -8.42 1.70 19.06
N ARG A 62 -8.12 2.86 18.50
CA ARG A 62 -8.48 3.23 17.13
C ARG A 62 -7.28 2.97 16.23
N LEU A 63 -7.52 2.24 15.14
CA LEU A 63 -6.55 1.99 14.07
C LEU A 63 -7.05 2.71 12.81
N SER A 64 -6.15 3.34 12.05
CA SER A 64 -6.47 3.98 10.76
C SER A 64 -5.37 3.74 9.72
N ALA A 65 -5.76 3.64 8.45
CA ALA A 65 -4.89 3.65 7.28
C ALA A 65 -5.60 4.28 6.08
N ARG A 66 -4.90 5.13 5.35
CA ARG A 66 -5.40 5.90 4.21
C ARG A 66 -4.89 5.31 2.91
N THR A 67 -5.79 5.15 1.96
CA THR A 67 -5.42 4.98 0.56
C THR A 67 -4.95 6.31 -0.01
N THR A 68 -4.15 6.24 -1.06
CA THR A 68 -3.81 7.39 -1.91
C THR A 68 -4.68 7.33 -3.15
N ASP A 69 -5.34 8.43 -3.48
CA ASP A 69 -5.88 8.64 -4.81
C ASP A 69 -4.72 9.02 -5.74
N LEU A 70 -4.53 8.19 -6.75
CA LEU A 70 -3.47 8.27 -7.73
C LEU A 70 -4.01 8.72 -9.10
N ALA A 71 -5.32 8.88 -9.27
CA ALA A 71 -5.93 9.22 -10.55
C ALA A 71 -5.43 10.57 -11.09
N GLU A 72 -5.27 11.55 -10.20
CA GLU A 72 -4.82 12.91 -10.52
C GLU A 72 -3.28 13.04 -10.59
N ALA A 73 -2.55 11.95 -10.36
CA ALA A 73 -1.10 12.00 -10.42
C ALA A 73 -0.63 12.00 -11.89
N ASP A 74 0.12 13.03 -12.27
CA ASP A 74 0.62 13.29 -13.63
C ASP A 74 1.34 12.11 -14.30
N TRP A 75 1.94 11.25 -13.49
CA TRP A 75 2.69 10.07 -13.90
C TRP A 75 1.83 8.81 -14.05
N VAL A 76 0.59 8.76 -13.56
CA VAL A 76 -0.25 7.54 -13.61
C VAL A 76 -0.92 7.38 -14.95
N THR A 77 -1.47 8.46 -15.52
CA THR A 77 -2.07 8.46 -16.86
C THR A 77 -1.13 7.91 -17.94
N PRO A 78 0.14 8.36 -18.07
CA PRO A 78 1.04 7.78 -19.07
C PRO A 78 1.37 6.30 -18.80
N LEU A 79 1.40 5.86 -17.53
CA LEU A 79 1.61 4.45 -17.21
C LEU A 79 0.38 3.59 -17.49
N ALA A 80 -0.83 4.13 -17.37
CA ALA A 80 -2.05 3.38 -17.65
C ALA A 80 -2.20 3.01 -19.15
N GLY A 81 -1.54 3.76 -20.05
CA GLY A 81 -1.62 3.53 -21.49
C GLY A 81 -3.06 3.67 -21.99
N GLU A 82 -3.58 2.63 -22.65
CA GLU A 82 -4.96 2.60 -23.16
C GLU A 82 -6.01 2.24 -22.09
N MET A 83 -5.59 1.97 -20.85
CA MET A 83 -6.51 1.60 -19.77
C MET A 83 -7.39 2.79 -19.40
N LYS A 84 -8.70 2.64 -19.57
CA LYS A 84 -9.68 3.65 -19.14
C LYS A 84 -9.97 3.47 -17.65
N PHE A 85 -9.82 4.54 -16.88
CA PHE A 85 -10.14 4.57 -15.46
C PHE A 85 -10.80 5.91 -15.08
N ASP A 86 -11.67 5.86 -14.08
CA ASP A 86 -12.29 7.02 -13.43
C ASP A 86 -11.65 7.30 -12.06
N ALA A 87 -10.96 6.31 -11.49
CA ALA A 87 -10.28 6.42 -10.20
C ALA A 87 -9.14 5.39 -10.14
N VAL A 88 -8.09 5.74 -9.39
CA VAL A 88 -6.96 4.84 -9.11
C VAL A 88 -6.67 4.96 -7.62
N GLU A 89 -7.02 3.93 -6.85
CA GLU A 89 -6.83 3.94 -5.41
C GLU A 89 -5.80 2.90 -5.00
N GLY A 90 -4.86 3.29 -4.14
CA GLY A 90 -3.78 2.39 -3.78
C GLY A 90 -3.04 2.76 -2.52
N PHE A 91 -1.94 2.05 -2.29
CA PHE A 91 -1.03 2.31 -1.19
C PHE A 91 0.39 2.45 -1.72
N TRP A 92 1.12 3.41 -1.14
CA TRP A 92 2.56 3.48 -1.29
C TRP A 92 3.23 2.39 -0.47
N ILE A 93 4.00 1.52 -1.13
CA ILE A 93 4.83 0.53 -0.47
C ILE A 93 6.05 1.27 0.08
N GLN A 94 6.06 1.48 1.40
CA GLN A 94 7.07 2.28 2.10
C GLN A 94 8.49 1.72 1.96
N ARG A 95 8.62 0.39 1.86
CA ARG A 95 9.90 -0.30 1.80
C ARG A 95 9.92 -1.33 0.65
N PRO A 96 9.96 -0.88 -0.61
CA PRO A 96 9.84 -1.78 -1.76
C PRO A 96 11.00 -2.78 -1.89
N TRP A 97 12.10 -2.56 -1.17
CA TRP A 97 13.30 -3.41 -1.14
C TRP A 97 13.27 -4.54 -0.09
N THR A 98 12.24 -4.62 0.76
CA THR A 98 12.17 -5.66 1.80
C THR A 98 10.78 -6.28 1.92
N ARG A 99 10.75 -7.55 2.32
CA ARG A 99 9.53 -8.29 2.66
C ARG A 99 9.28 -8.34 4.16
N ALA A 100 10.13 -7.72 4.97
CA ALA A 100 9.91 -7.63 6.40
C ALA A 100 8.54 -7.01 6.65
N ASP A 101 7.70 -7.71 7.41
CA ASP A 101 6.35 -7.31 7.72
C ASP A 101 6.24 -6.70 9.13
N GLN A 102 7.29 -6.82 9.94
CA GLN A 102 7.36 -6.21 11.28
C GLN A 102 8.06 -4.85 11.25
N CYS A 103 7.76 -4.04 12.28
CA CYS A 103 8.55 -2.86 12.60
C CYS A 103 10.00 -3.27 12.89
N VAL A 104 10.95 -2.62 12.21
CA VAL A 104 12.37 -2.90 12.41
C VAL A 104 12.79 -2.29 13.74
N ARG A 105 13.52 -3.04 14.57
CA ARG A 105 14.13 -2.52 15.78
C ARG A 105 15.42 -1.78 15.41
N GLY A 106 15.57 -0.54 15.87
CA GLY A 106 16.76 0.26 15.61
C GLY A 106 16.61 1.70 16.08
N GLU A 107 17.71 2.47 16.04
CA GLU A 107 17.74 3.86 16.52
C GLU A 107 16.86 4.80 15.68
N LYS A 108 16.69 4.51 14.38
CA LYS A 108 15.84 5.27 13.47
C LYS A 108 14.71 4.41 12.94
N LEU A 109 13.55 4.56 13.56
CA LEU A 109 12.33 3.89 13.14
C LEU A 109 11.70 4.60 11.94
N MET A 110 11.02 3.82 11.10
CA MET A 110 10.30 4.35 9.95
C MET A 110 9.21 5.33 10.40
N SER A 111 9.03 6.40 9.64
CA SER A 111 7.96 7.35 9.85
C SER A 111 6.66 6.83 9.26
N ASP A 112 5.56 6.93 10.00
CA ASP A 112 4.21 6.70 9.47
C ASP A 112 3.65 7.93 8.74
N ALA A 113 4.44 9.00 8.60
CA ALA A 113 4.05 10.14 7.78
C ALA A 113 3.85 9.69 6.32
N MET A 114 2.92 10.33 5.62
CA MET A 114 2.78 10.16 4.18
C MET A 114 4.14 10.41 3.49
N PRO A 115 4.59 9.52 2.59
CA PRO A 115 5.81 9.72 1.84
C PRO A 115 5.77 11.04 1.08
N THR A 116 6.88 11.77 1.07
CA THR A 116 7.01 12.94 0.21
C THR A 116 7.05 12.50 -1.25
N PRO A 117 6.68 13.35 -2.23
CA PRO A 117 6.72 12.98 -3.65
C PRO A 117 8.07 12.42 -4.13
N GLY A 118 9.18 12.82 -3.51
CA GLY A 118 10.53 12.29 -3.78
C GLY A 118 10.79 10.88 -3.21
N ASP A 119 10.02 10.42 -2.23
CA ASP A 119 10.15 9.09 -1.63
C ASP A 119 9.15 8.08 -2.23
N GLN A 120 8.15 8.57 -2.95
CA GLN A 120 7.10 7.78 -3.60
C GLN A 120 7.62 7.04 -4.84
N ARG A 121 8.11 5.82 -4.64
CA ARG A 121 8.74 4.99 -5.70
C ARG A 121 7.91 3.81 -6.16
N LEU A 122 7.14 3.17 -5.29
CA LEU A 122 6.35 2.00 -5.65
C LEU A 122 4.96 2.07 -5.04
N ALA A 123 3.94 2.10 -5.89
CA ALA A 123 2.55 1.93 -5.50
C ALA A 123 2.03 0.53 -5.87
N ILE A 124 1.04 0.06 -5.11
CA ILE A 124 0.11 -0.98 -5.55
C ILE A 124 -1.28 -0.37 -5.57
N ALA A 125 -1.99 -0.49 -6.68
CA ALA A 125 -3.23 0.24 -6.89
C ALA A 125 -4.25 -0.54 -7.70
N GLN A 126 -5.52 -0.25 -7.42
CA GLN A 126 -6.66 -0.70 -8.20
C GLN A 126 -7.13 0.40 -9.12
N PHE A 127 -7.28 0.06 -10.40
CA PHE A 127 -7.80 0.93 -11.45
C PHE A 127 -9.29 0.64 -11.61
N PHE A 128 -10.13 1.62 -11.31
CA PHE A 128 -11.59 1.49 -11.43
C PHE A 128 -12.04 2.01 -12.79
N SER A 129 -12.64 1.14 -13.59
CA SER A 129 -13.21 1.53 -14.88
C SER A 129 -14.41 2.47 -14.71
N PRO A 130 -14.79 3.21 -15.77
CA PRO A 130 -16.02 4.02 -15.74
C PRO A 130 -17.29 3.23 -15.45
N GLU A 131 -17.31 1.93 -15.79
CA GLU A 131 -18.43 1.03 -15.54
C GLU A 131 -18.39 0.39 -14.14
N SER A 132 -17.27 0.54 -13.41
CA SER A 132 -17.11 -0.05 -12.08
C SER A 132 -18.04 0.62 -11.06
N PRO A 133 -18.72 -0.16 -10.20
CA PRO A 133 -19.59 0.40 -9.16
C PRO A 133 -18.82 1.37 -8.26
N ARG A 134 -19.31 2.62 -8.16
CA ARG A 134 -18.66 3.68 -7.37
C ARG A 134 -18.62 3.39 -5.88
N ASN A 135 -19.49 2.53 -5.37
CA ASN A 135 -19.51 2.13 -3.96
C ASN A 135 -18.34 1.21 -3.56
N LEU A 136 -17.64 0.60 -4.52
CA LEU A 136 -16.41 -0.17 -4.27
C LEU A 136 -15.20 0.74 -3.99
N ARG A 137 -15.28 2.01 -4.41
CA ARG A 137 -14.26 3.02 -4.17
C ARG A 137 -14.28 3.47 -2.71
N ARG A 138 -13.11 3.61 -2.09
CA ARG A 138 -12.99 4.21 -0.75
C ARG A 138 -13.12 5.73 -0.85
N GLY A 139 -12.59 6.34 -1.90
CA GLY A 139 -12.33 7.77 -2.00
C GLY A 139 -11.44 8.22 -0.83
N ASP A 140 -11.82 9.30 -0.17
CA ASP A 140 -11.09 9.85 0.98
C ASP A 140 -11.33 9.07 2.30
N ARG A 141 -12.12 8.00 2.28
CA ARG A 141 -12.49 7.27 3.50
C ARG A 141 -11.36 6.31 3.93
N PRO A 142 -10.70 6.53 5.08
CA PRO A 142 -9.70 5.61 5.57
C PRO A 142 -10.29 4.24 5.89
N TYR A 143 -9.46 3.22 5.86
CA TYR A 143 -9.67 2.00 6.64
C TYR A 143 -9.50 2.36 8.10
N ALA A 144 -10.59 2.39 8.87
CA ALA A 144 -10.54 2.77 10.27
C ALA A 144 -11.51 1.94 11.10
N SER A 145 -11.06 1.53 12.29
CA SER A 145 -11.87 0.80 13.25
C SER A 145 -11.43 1.13 14.68
N THR A 146 -12.39 1.11 15.60
CA THR A 146 -12.12 1.22 17.03
C THR A 146 -12.45 -0.10 17.69
N ILE A 147 -11.47 -0.73 18.31
CA ILE A 147 -11.62 -1.96 19.08
C ILE A 147 -11.42 -1.68 20.56
N LYS A 148 -12.10 -2.44 21.42
CA LYS A 148 -11.94 -2.34 22.87
C LYS A 148 -10.92 -3.40 23.30
N LEU A 149 -9.86 -2.98 23.99
CA LEU A 149 -8.85 -3.89 24.54
C LEU A 149 -9.33 -4.50 25.87
N GLU A 150 -9.02 -5.77 26.10
CA GLU A 150 -9.37 -6.50 27.33
C GLU A 150 -8.65 -5.92 28.54
N GLU A 151 -9.17 -6.11 29.75
CA GLU A 151 -8.54 -5.57 30.96
C GLU A 151 -7.06 -6.00 31.09
N GLY A 152 -6.17 -5.02 31.32
CA GLY A 152 -4.73 -5.26 31.40
C GLY A 152 -3.98 -5.32 30.05
N GLU A 153 -4.68 -5.45 28.91
CA GLU A 153 -4.05 -5.40 27.58
C GLU A 153 -3.58 -3.97 27.26
N MET A 154 -2.47 -3.83 26.53
CA MET A 154 -1.96 -2.52 26.10
C MET A 154 -1.75 -2.53 24.59
N PRO A 155 -1.80 -1.36 23.92
CA PRO A 155 -1.43 -1.29 22.51
C PRO A 155 -0.04 -1.89 22.27
N SER A 156 0.10 -2.58 21.15
CA SER A 156 1.36 -3.21 20.78
C SER A 156 2.51 -2.20 20.69
N PRO A 157 3.63 -2.39 21.41
CA PRO A 157 4.82 -1.56 21.26
C PRO A 157 5.57 -1.85 19.96
N GLU A 158 5.25 -2.96 19.28
CA GLU A 158 5.86 -3.36 18.01
C GLU A 158 5.08 -2.84 16.78
N GLY A 159 4.08 -1.98 17.01
CA GLY A 159 3.18 -1.46 15.97
C GLY A 159 2.12 -2.47 15.57
N TYR A 160 1.54 -2.27 14.38
CA TYR A 160 0.54 -3.12 13.76
C TYR A 160 0.85 -3.29 12.27
N GLN A 161 0.09 -4.13 11.59
CA GLN A 161 0.22 -4.36 10.16
C GLN A 161 -1.09 -4.07 9.46
N ILE A 162 -1.02 -3.44 8.28
CA ILE A 162 -2.08 -3.55 7.28
C ILE A 162 -1.75 -4.72 6.37
N GLN A 163 -2.70 -5.63 6.19
CA GLN A 163 -2.61 -6.75 5.27
C GLN A 163 -3.54 -6.49 4.09
N LEU A 164 -2.96 -6.46 2.89
CA LEU A 164 -3.66 -6.37 1.62
C LEU A 164 -3.64 -7.75 0.96
N GLU A 165 -4.80 -8.23 0.56
CA GLU A 165 -4.95 -9.43 -0.23
C GLU A 165 -5.78 -9.15 -1.47
N GLY A 166 -5.51 -9.92 -2.50
CA GLY A 166 -6.29 -9.90 -3.72
C GLY A 166 -5.51 -10.49 -4.87
N ARG A 167 -5.76 -9.97 -6.07
CA ARG A 167 -5.16 -10.49 -7.32
C ARG A 167 -4.40 -9.41 -8.05
N ILE A 168 -3.26 -9.79 -8.63
CA ILE A 168 -2.51 -8.93 -9.55
C ILE A 168 -3.28 -8.86 -10.87
N THR A 169 -3.52 -7.65 -11.36
CA THR A 169 -4.16 -7.42 -12.65
C THR A 169 -3.11 -6.99 -13.68
N GLY A 170 -3.51 -6.92 -14.95
CA GLY A 170 -2.64 -6.50 -16.05
C GLY A 170 -3.08 -5.15 -16.61
N PHE A 171 -2.12 -4.37 -17.07
CA PHE A 171 -2.32 -3.30 -18.04
C PHE A 171 -2.75 -3.89 -19.40
N PRO A 172 -3.24 -3.07 -20.36
CA PRO A 172 -3.73 -3.56 -21.65
C PRO A 172 -2.68 -4.32 -22.47
N ASP A 173 -1.39 -4.08 -22.22
CA ASP A 173 -0.27 -4.79 -22.84
C ASP A 173 0.09 -6.12 -22.13
N GLY A 174 -0.66 -6.49 -21.09
CA GLY A 174 -0.49 -7.72 -20.32
C GLY A 174 0.58 -7.65 -19.22
N GLN A 175 1.23 -6.51 -19.00
CA GLN A 175 2.19 -6.35 -17.91
C GLN A 175 1.47 -6.02 -16.59
N PRO A 176 1.93 -6.54 -15.43
CA PRO A 176 1.34 -6.22 -14.14
C PRO A 176 1.91 -4.95 -13.50
N VAL A 177 3.03 -4.44 -14.01
CA VAL A 177 3.76 -3.30 -13.43
C VAL A 177 4.27 -2.41 -14.55
N HIS A 178 3.97 -1.12 -14.45
CA HIS A 178 4.57 -0.10 -15.29
C HIS A 178 5.37 0.89 -14.45
N CYS A 179 6.44 1.43 -15.04
CA CYS A 179 7.35 2.36 -14.40
C CYS A 179 7.68 3.51 -15.34
N ILE A 180 7.91 4.69 -14.76
CA ILE A 180 8.37 5.89 -15.47
C ILE A 180 9.55 6.50 -14.73
N GLN A 181 10.52 7.01 -15.50
CA GLN A 181 11.66 7.74 -14.96
C GLN A 181 11.71 9.12 -15.58
N GLN A 182 11.41 10.14 -14.77
CA GLN A 182 11.51 11.55 -15.17
C GLN A 182 12.87 12.17 -14.81
N ASP A 183 13.54 11.60 -13.80
CA ASP A 183 14.85 12.04 -13.31
C ASP A 183 15.75 10.81 -13.14
N SER A 184 16.85 10.77 -13.89
CA SER A 184 17.78 9.65 -13.90
C SER A 184 18.63 9.54 -12.62
N THR A 185 18.65 10.58 -11.78
CA THR A 185 19.31 10.55 -10.46
C THR A 185 18.47 9.84 -9.40
N LEU A 186 17.20 9.57 -9.73
CA LEU A 186 16.22 8.97 -8.85
C LEU A 186 15.77 7.61 -9.38
N MET A 187 15.33 6.73 -8.48
CA MET A 187 14.70 5.47 -8.88
C MET A 187 13.43 5.74 -9.69
N PRO A 188 13.13 4.95 -10.73
CA PRO A 188 11.85 5.02 -11.43
C PRO A 188 10.67 4.89 -10.48
N ARG A 189 9.60 5.60 -10.79
CA ARG A 189 8.32 5.49 -10.09
C ARG A 189 7.49 4.42 -10.78
N CYS A 190 7.02 3.44 -10.02
CA CYS A 190 6.32 2.28 -10.51
C CYS A 190 4.94 2.12 -9.85
N VAL A 191 4.00 1.52 -10.58
CA VAL A 191 2.71 1.08 -10.06
C VAL A 191 2.44 -0.38 -10.44
N ILE A 192 2.05 -1.17 -9.46
CA ILE A 192 1.55 -2.53 -9.64
C ILE A 192 0.03 -2.46 -9.75
N ALA A 193 -0.53 -2.99 -10.84
CA ALA A 193 -1.98 -3.11 -11.00
C ALA A 193 -2.51 -4.30 -10.19
N ALA A 194 -3.54 -4.08 -9.40
CA ALA A 194 -4.16 -5.10 -8.56
C ALA A 194 -5.67 -4.88 -8.40
N GLU A 195 -6.36 -5.91 -7.95
CA GLU A 195 -7.70 -5.86 -7.36
C GLU A 195 -7.57 -6.27 -5.89
N PHE A 196 -8.07 -5.43 -4.98
CA PHE A 196 -8.08 -5.74 -3.55
C PHE A 196 -9.34 -6.52 -3.20
N GLU A 197 -9.16 -7.69 -2.59
CA GLU A 197 -10.26 -8.56 -2.13
C GLU A 197 -10.42 -8.51 -0.61
N ARG A 198 -9.33 -8.22 0.11
CA ARG A 198 -9.34 -8.08 1.57
C ARG A 198 -8.33 -7.04 2.02
N VAL A 199 -8.76 -6.17 2.91
CA VAL A 199 -7.88 -5.30 3.69
C VAL A 199 -8.12 -5.60 5.16
N ALA A 200 -7.06 -5.78 5.94
CA ALA A 200 -7.18 -6.10 7.36
C ALA A 200 -6.11 -5.41 8.21
N PHE A 201 -6.45 -5.15 9.47
CA PHE A 201 -5.44 -4.82 10.49
C PHE A 201 -5.09 -6.07 11.30
N ILE A 202 -3.79 -6.33 11.43
CA ILE A 202 -3.24 -7.48 12.14
C ILE A 202 -2.33 -6.99 13.27
N ALA A 203 -2.40 -7.63 14.43
CA ALA A 203 -1.44 -7.41 15.51
C ALA A 203 -0.14 -8.20 15.24
N PRO A 204 1.03 -7.72 15.69
CA PRO A 204 2.29 -8.43 15.51
C PRO A 204 2.23 -9.86 16.07
N GLY A 205 2.75 -10.81 15.31
CA GLY A 205 2.77 -12.23 15.67
C GLY A 205 1.42 -12.94 15.63
N LYS A 206 0.32 -12.27 15.26
CA LYS A 206 -1.01 -12.88 15.08
C LYS A 206 -1.30 -13.11 13.60
N GLU A 207 -2.10 -14.13 13.30
CA GLU A 207 -2.64 -14.36 11.94
C GLU A 207 -4.08 -13.85 11.81
N GLU A 208 -4.83 -13.88 12.91
CA GLU A 208 -6.21 -13.42 12.94
C GLU A 208 -6.30 -11.89 12.86
N PRO A 209 -7.21 -11.36 12.03
CA PRO A 209 -7.39 -9.92 11.91
C PRO A 209 -8.10 -9.34 13.13
N LEU A 210 -7.64 -8.16 13.55
CA LEU A 210 -8.37 -7.32 14.51
C LEU A 210 -9.66 -6.76 13.89
N VAL A 211 -9.59 -6.47 12.59
CA VAL A 211 -10.71 -6.02 11.76
C VAL A 211 -10.37 -6.28 10.29
N GLU A 212 -11.38 -6.55 9.46
CA GLU A 212 -11.22 -6.69 8.02
C GLU A 212 -12.35 -6.02 7.22
N TRP A 213 -12.04 -5.71 5.96
CA TRP A 213 -12.94 -5.19 4.94
C TRP A 213 -12.83 -6.03 3.67
N ARG A 214 -13.96 -6.23 2.99
CA ARG A 214 -14.12 -6.97 1.73
C ARG A 214 -15.08 -6.21 0.83
#